data_AF-A0A6A3HVK5-F1
#
_entry.id   AF-A0A6A3HVK5-F1
#
_cell.length_a   1.000
_cell.length_b   1.000
_cell.length_c   1.000
_cell.angle_alpha   90.00
_cell.angle_beta   90.00
_cell.angle_gamma   90.00
#
_symmetry.space_group_name_H-M   'P 1'
#
loop_
_entity.id
_entity.type
_entity.pdbx_description
1 polymer ?
#
loop_
_entity_poly.entity_id
_entity_poly.type
_entity_poly.pdbx_seq_one_letter_code
_entity_poly.pdbx_strand_id
1 'polypeptide(L)' 'MSPSYADTVKLVEDNYFHWEFNMRMKLSRKGLLAHTIKSETR' A
#
# COMPACT_ATOMS: atom_id res chain seq x y z
N MET A 1 4.45 -14.04 25.36
CA MET A 1 4.51 -12.58 25.14
C MET A 1 3.32 -12.21 24.28
N SER A 2 2.49 -11.27 24.72
CA SER A 2 1.44 -10.70 23.87
C SER A 2 2.03 -9.53 23.09
N PRO A 3 1.71 -9.39 21.79
CA PRO A 3 2.20 -8.26 20.99
C PRO A 3 1.85 -6.94 21.68
N SER A 4 2.81 -6.01 21.76
CA SER A 4 2.50 -4.67 22.25
C SER A 4 1.65 -3.93 21.21
N TYR A 5 0.90 -2.93 21.65
CA TYR A 5 0.15 -2.07 20.73
C TYR A 5 1.06 -1.48 19.63
N ALA A 6 2.29 -1.10 19.95
CA ALA A 6 3.27 -0.61 18.99
C ALA A 6 3.65 -1.66 17.94
N ASP A 7 3.74 -2.93 18.32
CA ASP A 7 4.01 -4.02 17.39
C ASP A 7 2.81 -4.27 16.46
N THR A 8 1.58 -4.16 16.99
CA THR A 8 0.37 -4.31 16.17
C THR A 8 0.19 -3.18 15.17
N VAL A 9 0.53 -1.94 15.54
CA VAL A 9 0.47 -0.78 14.64
C VAL A 9 1.49 -0.94 13.51
N LYS A 10 2.72 -1.31 13.83
CA LYS A 10 3.76 -1.57 12.82
C LYS A 10 3.37 -2.65 11.83
N LEU A 11 2.76 -3.75 12.31
CA LEU A 11 2.29 -4.82 11.43
C LEU A 11 1.18 -4.35 10.47
N VAL A 12 0.28 -3.47 10.93
CA VAL A 12 -0.78 -2.90 10.09
C VAL A 12 -0.20 -1.95 9.04
N GLU A 13 0.75 -1.10 9.43
CA GLU A 13 1.45 -0.18 8.52
C GLU A 13 2.25 -0.95 7.47
N ASP A 14 3.04 -1.94 7.87
CA ASP A 14 3.82 -2.78 6.96
C ASP A 14 2.92 -3.51 5.95
N ASN A 15 1.76 -4.01 6.40
CA ASN A 15 0.79 -4.65 5.53
C ASN A 15 0.16 -3.67 4.53
N TYR A 16 -0.14 -2.44 4.97
CA TYR A 16 -0.64 -1.38 4.08
C TYR A 16 0.39 -1.03 3.00
N PHE A 17 1.65 -0.78 3.38
CA PHE A 17 2.71 -0.47 2.42
C PHE A 17 2.96 -1.61 1.44
N HIS A 18 2.91 -2.87 1.92
CA HIS A 18 3.09 -4.03 1.05
C HIS A 18 1.96 -4.17 0.02
N TRP A 19 0.71 -3.95 0.43
CA TRP A 19 -0.43 -3.87 -0.49
C TRP A 19 -0.23 -2.74 -1.49
N GLU A 20 -0.01 -1.51 -1.03
CA GLU A 20 0.08 -0.32 -1.89
C GLU A 20 1.17 -0.51 -2.95
N PHE A 21 2.35 -0.99 -2.55
CA PHE A 21 3.46 -1.28 -3.46
C PHE A 21 3.10 -2.37 -4.48
N ASN A 22 2.54 -3.50 -4.04
CA ASN A 22 2.12 -4.56 -4.96
C ASN A 22 1.06 -4.09 -5.95
N MET A 23 0.12 -3.24 -5.51
CA MET A 23 -0.92 -2.70 -6.37
C MET A 23 -0.33 -1.74 -7.40
N ARG A 24 0.56 -0.83 -6.98
CA ARG A 24 1.31 0.05 -7.88
C ARG A 24 2.12 -0.73 -8.91
N MET A 25 2.82 -1.78 -8.50
CA MET A 25 3.60 -2.63 -9.41
C MET A 25 2.70 -3.37 -10.40
N LYS A 26 1.57 -3.93 -9.95
CA LYS A 26 0.58 -4.58 -10.83
C LYS A 26 0.00 -3.59 -11.85
N LEU A 27 -0.31 -2.36 -11.44
CA LEU A 27 -0.84 -1.31 -12.33
C LEU A 27 0.21 -0.81 -13.31
N SER A 28 1.46 -0.61 -12.87
CA SER A 28 2.58 -0.21 -13.73
C SER A 28 2.84 -1.24 -14.83
N ARG A 29 2.84 -2.54 -14.49
CA ARG A 29 3.00 -3.63 -15.47
C ARG A 29 1.89 -3.67 -16.52
N LYS A 30 0.70 -3.17 -16.18
CA LYS A 30 -0.45 -3.05 -17.09
C LYS A 30 -0.51 -1.71 -17.83
N GLY A 31 0.44 -0.79 -17.58
CA GLY A 31 0.40 0.58 -18.12
C GLY A 31 -0.69 1.46 -17.50
N LEU A 32 -1.33 1.02 -16.42
CA LEU A 32 -2.51 1.67 -15.82
C LEU A 32 -2.17 2.62 -14.66
N LEU A 33 -0.90 2.70 -14.25
CA LEU A 33 -0.48 3.51 -13.10
C LEU A 33 -0.87 5.00 -13.28
N ALA A 34 -0.72 5.54 -14.49
CA ALA A 34 -1.02 6.94 -14.80
C ALA A 34 -2.51 7.30 -14.64
N HIS A 35 -3.41 6.31 -14.70
CA HIS A 35 -4.85 6.52 -14.52
C HIS A 35 -5.24 6.65 -13.04
N THR A 36 -4.47 6.04 -12.13
CA THR A 36 -4.74 6.07 -10.68
C THR A 36 -4.20 7.33 -10.00
N ILE A 37 -3.04 7.85 -10.44
CA ILE A 37 -2.46 9.08 -9.86
C ILE A 37 -3.32 10.31 -10.20
N LYS A 38 -3.97 10.31 -11.37
CA LYS A 38 -4.87 11.38 -11.80
C LYS A 38 -6.15 11.49 -10.95
N SER A 39 -6.58 10.42 -10.27
CA SER A 39 -7.80 10.43 -9.44
C SER A 39 -7.59 10.96 -8.02
N GLU A 40 -6.36 11.03 -7.54
CA GLU A 40 -6.04 11.52 -6.19
C GLU A 40 -5.81 13.05 -6.15
N THR A 41 -5.81 13.71 -7.32
CA THR A 41 -5.67 15.17 -7.47
C THR A 41 -7.00 15.87 -7.76
N ARG A 42 -8.13 15.36 -7.25
CA ARG A 42 -9.45 16.00 -7.37
C ARG A 42 -10.01 16.42 -6.02
#